data_AF-A0A2V7BBD6-F1
#
_entry.id   AF-A0A2V7BBD6-F1
#
_cell.length_a   1.000
_cell.length_b   1.000
_cell.length_c   1.000
_cell.angle_alpha   90.00
_cell.angle_beta   90.00
_cell.angle_gamma   90.00
#
_symmetry.space_group_name_H-M   'P 1'
#
loop_
_entity.id
_entity.type
_entity.pdbx_description
1 polymer ?
#
loop_
_entity_poly.entity_id
_entity_poly.type
_entity_poly.pdbx_seq_one_letter_code
_entity_poly.pdbx_strand_id
1 'polypeptide(L)'
;MGVGFATHQDSIWAAVRATAMARAGLQGAAAEMVLLVTAGVPSQDTLPMIRSVLGPVGVAGGATAAILTHNGAVGSGALVVCLANGDGAVSGVAASAGRDLADAAQGAARLILAGWPFRMRYPRGLGLAFCRPGAGAPAESFLASWRLLMGPKMRTVCSVLSTPAVYGASQAEPIVSAACLEAPYSTGLGYAEGFEAGSMPDRSALIQGTVDATRAAVKRLDGDTARLVLVVESDARHRALGSAAGDEWTAIKNEVDARVPCVGWLCQAVAAYGRGVRPADAHGSLVVVALGDAPRR
;
A
#
# COMPACT_ATOMS: atom_id res chain seq x y z
N MET A 1 2.82 0.44 15.29
CA MET A 1 2.67 -0.35 14.05
C MET A 1 3.55 -1.58 14.15
N GLY A 2 3.15 -2.69 13.54
CA GLY A 2 3.96 -3.90 13.47
C GLY A 2 4.06 -4.41 12.04
N VAL A 3 5.26 -4.83 11.62
CA VAL A 3 5.53 -5.33 10.28
C VAL A 3 6.07 -6.74 10.40
N GLY A 4 5.56 -7.65 9.57
CA GLY A 4 6.03 -9.02 9.50
C GLY A 4 6.14 -9.47 8.06
N PHE A 5 7.20 -10.20 7.77
CA PHE A 5 7.45 -10.77 6.45
C PHE A 5 7.95 -12.20 6.61
N ALA A 6 7.43 -13.11 5.79
CA ALA A 6 7.89 -14.49 5.74
C ALA A 6 7.93 -15.00 4.30
N THR A 7 9.05 -15.63 3.95
CA THR A 7 9.26 -16.30 2.66
C THR A 7 8.93 -17.77 2.81
N HIS A 8 7.95 -18.27 2.05
CA HIS A 8 7.61 -19.68 1.99
C HIS A 8 6.72 -19.96 0.77
N GLN A 9 6.82 -21.15 0.18
CA GLN A 9 6.01 -21.55 -0.98
C GLN A 9 4.53 -21.72 -0.63
N ASP A 10 4.25 -22.25 0.56
CA ASP A 10 2.91 -22.23 1.13
C ASP A 10 2.55 -20.82 1.62
N SER A 11 1.63 -20.18 0.89
CA SER A 11 1.13 -18.84 1.18
C SER A 11 0.41 -18.74 2.53
N ILE A 12 -0.23 -19.82 3.00
CA ILE A 12 -0.93 -19.82 4.29
C ILE A 12 0.10 -19.79 5.41
N TRP A 13 1.10 -20.67 5.35
CA TRP A 13 2.19 -20.68 6.31
C TRP A 13 2.89 -19.32 6.36
N ALA A 14 3.22 -18.76 5.18
CA ALA A 14 3.87 -17.45 5.07
C ALA A 14 3.00 -16.36 5.72
N ALA A 15 1.71 -16.32 5.41
CA ALA A 15 0.80 -15.33 5.97
C ALA A 15 0.68 -15.46 7.49
N VAL A 16 0.47 -16.65 8.04
CA VAL A 16 0.36 -16.86 9.49
C VAL A 16 1.66 -16.45 10.20
N ARG A 17 2.82 -16.81 9.64
CA ARG A 17 4.12 -16.43 10.22
C ARG A 17 4.35 -14.93 10.17
N ALA A 18 4.09 -14.30 9.03
CA ALA A 18 4.19 -12.84 8.87
C ALA A 18 3.22 -12.12 9.82
N THR A 19 1.99 -12.62 9.98
CA THR A 19 1.01 -12.08 10.93
C THR A 19 1.49 -12.19 12.37
N ALA A 20 2.06 -13.32 12.78
CA ALA A 20 2.62 -13.46 14.13
C ALA A 20 3.76 -12.46 14.40
N MET A 21 4.65 -12.24 13.43
CA MET A 21 5.72 -11.25 13.51
C MET A 21 5.17 -9.82 13.59
N ALA A 22 4.21 -9.48 12.73
CA ALA A 22 3.56 -8.17 12.74
C ALA A 22 2.82 -7.91 14.07
N ARG A 23 2.13 -8.91 14.61
CA ARG A 23 1.47 -8.84 15.93
C ARG A 23 2.46 -8.55 17.05
N ALA A 24 3.61 -9.24 17.07
CA ALA A 24 4.65 -9.00 18.06
C ALA A 24 5.17 -7.55 18.01
N GLY A 25 5.28 -6.98 16.81
CA GLY A 25 5.66 -5.58 16.60
C GLY A 25 4.65 -4.55 17.15
N LEU A 26 3.41 -4.94 17.44
CA LEU A 26 2.43 -4.07 18.10
C LEU A 26 2.67 -3.92 19.62
N GLN A 27 3.58 -4.70 20.21
CA GLN A 27 3.95 -4.59 21.63
C GLN A 27 2.76 -4.64 22.60
N GLY A 28 1.75 -5.46 22.28
CA GLY A 28 0.56 -5.66 23.10
C GLY A 28 -0.66 -4.81 22.68
N ALA A 29 -0.51 -3.84 21.79
CA ALA A 29 -1.65 -3.14 21.20
C ALA A 29 -2.47 -4.06 20.28
N ALA A 30 -3.78 -3.84 20.20
CA ALA A 30 -4.66 -4.53 19.27
C ALA A 30 -4.51 -3.97 17.85
N ALA A 31 -4.54 -4.84 16.83
CA ALA A 31 -4.59 -4.41 15.45
C ALA A 31 -6.00 -3.90 15.11
N GLU A 32 -6.10 -2.67 14.63
CA GLU A 32 -7.36 -2.10 14.15
C GLU A 32 -7.51 -2.24 12.63
N MET A 33 -6.40 -2.43 11.93
CA MET A 33 -6.36 -2.66 10.50
C MET A 33 -5.12 -3.48 10.13
N VAL A 34 -5.27 -4.30 9.09
CA VAL A 34 -4.18 -5.08 8.51
C VAL A 34 -4.09 -4.83 7.01
N LEU A 35 -2.86 -4.59 6.53
CA LEU A 35 -2.52 -4.70 5.13
C LEU A 35 -1.89 -6.08 4.90
N LEU A 36 -2.40 -6.83 3.92
CA LEU A 36 -1.89 -8.12 3.52
C LEU A 36 -1.44 -8.06 2.05
N VAL A 37 -0.17 -8.33 1.80
CA VAL A 37 0.31 -8.56 0.44
C VAL A 37 0.98 -9.92 0.37
N THR A 38 0.55 -10.76 -0.57
CA THR A 38 1.16 -12.08 -0.80
C THR A 38 1.86 -12.09 -2.15
N ALA A 39 2.87 -12.93 -2.28
CA ALA A 39 3.50 -13.26 -3.56
C ALA A 39 3.54 -14.77 -3.75
N GLY A 40 3.50 -15.21 -5.00
CA GLY A 40 3.41 -16.62 -5.38
C GLY A 40 1.97 -17.03 -5.69
N VAL A 41 1.66 -18.32 -5.52
CA VAL A 41 0.32 -18.85 -5.80
C VAL A 41 -0.65 -18.34 -4.73
N PRO A 42 -1.70 -17.57 -5.09
CA PRO A 42 -2.65 -17.06 -4.11
C PRO A 42 -3.46 -18.20 -3.48
N SER A 43 -3.62 -18.18 -2.16
CA SER A 43 -4.56 -19.05 -1.44
C SER A 43 -5.78 -18.27 -0.96
N GLN A 44 -6.97 -18.84 -1.17
CA GLN A 44 -8.25 -18.28 -0.73
C GLN A 44 -8.42 -18.33 0.80
N ASP A 45 -7.71 -19.22 1.50
CA ASP A 45 -7.88 -19.47 2.95
C ASP A 45 -7.02 -18.57 3.85
N THR A 46 -6.41 -17.52 3.30
CA THR A 46 -5.47 -16.68 4.03
C THR A 46 -6.18 -15.81 5.09
N LEU A 47 -7.37 -15.29 4.79
CA LEU A 47 -8.07 -14.33 5.66
C LEU A 47 -8.56 -14.92 6.99
N PRO A 48 -9.22 -16.10 7.03
CA PRO A 48 -9.59 -16.73 8.30
C PRO A 48 -8.37 -17.00 9.20
N MET A 49 -7.23 -17.36 8.61
CA MET A 49 -6.00 -17.65 9.35
C MET A 49 -5.36 -16.39 9.96
N ILE A 50 -5.42 -15.26 9.28
CA ILE A 50 -4.98 -13.99 9.87
C ILE A 50 -5.85 -13.61 11.06
N ARG A 51 -7.17 -13.80 10.92
CA ARG A 51 -8.14 -13.50 11.99
C ARG A 51 -8.03 -14.46 13.17
N SER A 52 -7.58 -15.70 12.98
CA SER A 52 -7.30 -16.61 14.12
C SER A 52 -6.10 -16.13 14.95
N VAL A 53 -5.16 -15.40 14.35
CA VAL A 53 -3.99 -14.83 15.05
C VAL A 53 -4.28 -13.47 15.68
N LEU A 54 -5.06 -12.61 15.01
CA LEU A 54 -5.27 -11.21 15.41
C LEU A 54 -6.65 -10.93 16.05
N GLY A 55 -7.58 -11.86 15.94
CA GLY A 55 -8.99 -11.63 16.27
C GLY A 55 -9.76 -10.97 15.11
N PRO A 56 -10.96 -10.43 15.38
CA PRO A 56 -11.80 -9.80 14.36
C PRO A 56 -11.20 -8.47 13.90
N VAL A 57 -10.43 -8.52 12.81
CA VAL A 57 -9.76 -7.34 12.24
C VAL A 57 -10.10 -7.16 10.76
N GLY A 58 -10.17 -5.89 10.35
CA GLY A 58 -10.29 -5.49 8.97
C GLY A 58 -8.99 -5.76 8.20
N VAL A 59 -9.09 -6.47 7.09
CA VAL A 59 -7.94 -6.78 6.22
C VAL A 59 -8.18 -6.19 4.84
N ALA A 60 -7.22 -5.41 4.34
CA ALA A 60 -7.15 -4.97 2.97
C ALA A 60 -5.86 -5.46 2.30
N GLY A 61 -5.88 -5.73 1.01
CA GLY A 61 -4.72 -6.35 0.38
C GLY A 61 -4.97 -7.04 -0.94
N GLY A 62 -3.96 -7.77 -1.38
CA GLY A 62 -4.06 -8.68 -2.52
C GLY A 62 -2.75 -9.43 -2.79
N ALA A 63 -2.73 -10.15 -3.90
CA ALA A 63 -1.57 -10.92 -4.33
C ALA A 63 -0.84 -10.23 -5.48
N THR A 64 0.48 -10.33 -5.49
CA THR A 64 1.36 -9.68 -6.47
C THR A 64 2.47 -10.60 -6.96
N ALA A 65 3.24 -10.15 -7.97
CA ALA A 65 4.38 -10.87 -8.52
C ALA A 65 5.54 -11.00 -7.51
N ALA A 66 5.86 -9.92 -6.79
CA ALA A 66 6.90 -9.95 -5.76
C ALA A 66 6.67 -8.92 -4.65
N ILE A 67 7.10 -9.29 -3.44
CA ILE A 67 7.18 -8.39 -2.28
C ILE A 67 8.59 -7.80 -2.23
N LEU A 68 8.69 -6.49 -2.05
CA LEU A 68 9.96 -5.79 -1.87
C LEU A 68 10.32 -5.77 -0.38
N THR A 69 11.51 -6.27 -0.06
CA THR A 69 12.01 -6.39 1.31
C THR A 69 13.40 -5.81 1.43
N HIS A 70 13.92 -5.71 2.65
CA HIS A 70 15.30 -5.27 2.89
C HIS A 70 16.35 -6.07 2.10
N ASN A 71 16.06 -7.32 1.76
CA ASN A 71 16.91 -8.27 1.01
C ASN A 71 16.61 -8.32 -0.50
N GLY A 72 15.74 -7.46 -1.01
CA GLY A 72 15.30 -7.44 -2.41
C GLY A 72 13.91 -8.04 -2.63
N ALA A 73 13.59 -8.27 -3.90
CA ALA A 73 12.30 -8.77 -4.35
C ALA A 73 12.14 -10.27 -4.07
N VAL A 74 11.02 -10.65 -3.47
CA VAL A 74 10.70 -12.05 -3.12
C VAL A 74 9.41 -12.46 -3.82
N GLY A 75 9.51 -13.45 -4.72
CA GLY A 75 8.40 -13.95 -5.53
C GLY A 75 7.47 -14.95 -4.84
N SER A 76 7.73 -15.31 -3.58
CA SER A 76 6.88 -16.23 -2.82
C SER A 76 6.93 -15.95 -1.32
N GLY A 77 5.79 -15.58 -0.73
CA GLY A 77 5.70 -15.25 0.69
C GLY A 77 4.53 -14.31 1.02
N ALA A 78 4.58 -13.74 2.22
CA ALA A 78 3.57 -12.79 2.69
C ALA A 78 4.21 -11.64 3.47
N LEU A 79 3.70 -10.44 3.22
CA LEU A 79 3.93 -9.21 3.96
C LEU A 79 2.65 -8.83 4.69
N VAL A 80 2.77 -8.62 6.00
CA VAL A 80 1.66 -8.21 6.85
C VAL A 80 2.08 -6.94 7.59
N VAL A 81 1.27 -5.88 7.46
CA VAL A 81 1.42 -4.65 8.23
C VAL A 81 0.20 -4.50 9.14
N CYS A 82 0.42 -4.56 10.44
CA CYS A 82 -0.61 -4.31 11.44
C CYS A 82 -0.53 -2.85 11.90
N LEU A 83 -1.67 -2.16 11.82
CA LEU A 83 -1.84 -0.79 12.28
C LEU A 83 -2.73 -0.80 13.52
N ALA A 84 -2.24 -0.13 14.57
CA ALA A 84 -3.02 0.24 15.74
C ALA A 84 -3.14 1.76 15.71
N ASN A 85 -4.33 2.29 15.97
CA ASN A 85 -4.58 3.71 15.99
C ASN A 85 -4.29 4.26 17.39
N GLY A 86 -3.87 5.53 17.44
CA GLY A 86 -3.89 6.31 18.67
C GLY A 86 -5.24 7.01 18.83
N ASP A 87 -5.48 7.58 20.02
CA ASP A 87 -6.72 8.29 20.33
C ASP A 87 -7.11 9.31 19.24
N GLY A 88 -8.35 9.20 18.75
CA GLY A 88 -8.92 10.12 17.76
C GLY A 88 -8.56 9.83 16.29
N ALA A 89 -7.80 8.78 16.00
CA ALA A 89 -7.65 8.23 14.65
C ALA A 89 -8.71 7.14 14.40
N VAL A 90 -9.15 7.00 13.16
CA VAL A 90 -10.14 6.02 12.72
C VAL A 90 -9.61 5.29 11.50
N SER A 91 -9.61 3.97 11.53
CA SER A 91 -9.31 3.15 10.36
C SER A 91 -10.59 2.57 9.75
N GLY A 92 -10.61 2.39 8.43
CA GLY A 92 -11.69 1.72 7.73
C GLY A 92 -11.18 0.87 6.58
N VAL A 93 -11.69 -0.35 6.45
CA VAL A 93 -11.41 -1.23 5.31
C VAL A 93 -12.68 -1.54 4.56
N ALA A 94 -12.58 -1.73 3.25
CA ALA A 94 -13.67 -2.27 2.44
C ALA A 94 -13.12 -3.03 1.25
N ALA A 95 -13.80 -4.11 0.87
CA ALA A 95 -13.61 -4.72 -0.44
C ALA A 95 -14.91 -4.61 -1.25
N SER A 96 -14.80 -4.17 -2.50
CA SER A 96 -15.94 -3.81 -3.32
C SER A 96 -15.80 -4.41 -4.72
N ALA A 97 -16.87 -5.05 -5.17
CA ALA A 97 -17.09 -5.37 -6.58
C ALA A 97 -17.64 -4.15 -7.33
N GLY A 98 -17.68 -4.23 -8.65
CA GLY A 98 -18.23 -3.19 -9.52
C GLY A 98 -18.28 -3.69 -10.96
N ARG A 99 -18.82 -2.88 -11.88
CA ARG A 99 -18.69 -3.16 -13.32
C ARG A 99 -17.30 -2.82 -13.83
N ASP A 100 -16.70 -1.79 -13.24
CA ASP A 100 -15.37 -1.31 -13.52
C ASP A 100 -14.70 -0.82 -12.22
N LEU A 101 -13.47 -0.31 -12.37
CA LEU A 101 -12.70 0.20 -11.26
C LEU A 101 -13.30 1.46 -10.62
N ALA A 102 -14.01 2.29 -11.40
CA ALA A 102 -14.64 3.52 -10.91
C ALA A 102 -15.84 3.22 -10.01
N ASP A 103 -16.72 2.30 -10.43
CA ASP A 103 -17.86 1.82 -9.66
C ASP A 103 -17.38 1.17 -8.34
N ALA A 104 -16.36 0.31 -8.41
CA ALA A 104 -15.78 -0.33 -7.23
C ALA A 104 -15.12 0.69 -6.27
N ALA A 105 -14.49 1.75 -6.79
CA ALA A 105 -13.93 2.82 -5.98
C ALA A 105 -15.00 3.55 -5.16
N GLN A 106 -16.13 3.88 -5.79
CA GLN A 106 -17.24 4.52 -5.09
C GLN A 106 -17.86 3.60 -4.04
N GLY A 107 -18.04 2.32 -4.37
CA GLY A 107 -18.53 1.30 -3.45
C GLY A 107 -17.65 1.18 -2.20
N ALA A 108 -16.34 1.04 -2.39
CA ALA A 108 -15.37 0.96 -1.30
C ALA A 108 -15.37 2.23 -0.43
N ALA A 109 -15.35 3.42 -1.04
CA ALA A 109 -15.39 4.69 -0.32
C ALA A 109 -16.69 4.84 0.50
N ARG A 110 -17.85 4.48 -0.08
CA ARG A 110 -19.13 4.52 0.64
C ARG A 110 -19.15 3.57 1.83
N LEU A 111 -18.61 2.35 1.69
CA LEU A 111 -18.54 1.37 2.79
C LEU A 111 -17.62 1.87 3.92
N ILE A 112 -16.46 2.43 3.58
CA ILE A 112 -15.54 2.99 4.59
C ILE A 112 -16.19 4.17 5.31
N LEU A 113 -16.75 5.13 4.56
CA LEU A 113 -17.46 6.28 5.14
C LEU A 113 -18.70 5.85 5.91
N ALA A 114 -19.31 4.71 5.58
CA ALA A 114 -20.47 4.18 6.29
C ALA A 114 -20.14 3.87 7.75
N GLY A 115 -18.95 3.30 7.98
CA GLY A 115 -18.44 2.93 9.30
C GLY A 115 -17.76 4.07 10.06
N TRP A 116 -17.56 5.24 9.46
CA TRP A 116 -16.85 6.34 10.12
C TRP A 116 -17.78 7.22 10.98
N PRO A 117 -17.40 7.49 12.24
CA PRO A 117 -18.24 8.19 13.20
C PRO A 117 -18.41 9.69 12.91
N PHE A 118 -17.54 10.32 12.09
CA PHE A 118 -17.54 11.76 11.85
C PHE A 118 -17.66 12.10 10.35
N ARG A 119 -18.86 12.40 9.87
CA ARG A 119 -19.12 12.73 8.45
C ARG A 119 -19.12 14.21 8.10
N MET A 120 -18.77 15.07 9.06
CA MET A 120 -18.92 16.53 8.90
C MET A 120 -17.80 17.19 8.08
N ARG A 121 -16.76 16.44 7.69
CA ARG A 121 -15.62 16.95 6.90
C ARG A 121 -15.06 15.87 6.00
N TYR A 122 -14.32 16.29 4.97
CA TYR A 122 -13.54 15.35 4.19
C TYR A 122 -12.49 14.63 5.04
N PRO A 123 -12.39 13.29 4.90
CA PRO A 123 -11.31 12.47 5.43
C PRO A 123 -9.92 13.08 5.21
N ARG A 124 -9.03 12.88 6.18
CA ARG A 124 -7.61 13.26 6.07
C ARG A 124 -6.74 12.12 6.56
N GLY A 125 -5.65 11.85 5.84
CA GLY A 125 -4.73 10.76 6.17
C GLY A 125 -4.28 10.01 4.93
N LEU A 126 -4.28 8.68 5.01
CA LEU A 126 -3.81 7.79 3.94
C LEU A 126 -4.88 6.77 3.53
N GLY A 127 -5.12 6.68 2.22
CA GLY A 127 -5.82 5.58 1.57
C GLY A 127 -4.83 4.69 0.81
N LEU A 128 -4.97 3.37 0.95
CA LEU A 128 -4.25 2.37 0.18
C LEU A 128 -5.28 1.47 -0.49
N ALA A 129 -5.22 1.37 -1.81
CA ALA A 129 -6.12 0.54 -2.61
C ALA A 129 -5.34 -0.50 -3.39
N PHE A 130 -5.84 -1.73 -3.38
CA PHE A 130 -5.35 -2.89 -4.10
C PHE A 130 -6.41 -3.28 -5.11
N CYS A 131 -6.08 -3.18 -6.39
CA CYS A 131 -7.01 -3.31 -7.48
C CYS A 131 -6.67 -4.54 -8.31
N ARG A 132 -7.70 -5.29 -8.68
CA ARG A 132 -7.59 -6.42 -9.58
C ARG A 132 -7.13 -5.96 -10.97
N PRO A 133 -6.12 -6.60 -11.58
CA PRO A 133 -5.75 -6.35 -12.97
C PRO A 133 -6.88 -6.69 -13.93
N GLY A 134 -6.95 -5.99 -15.06
CA GLY A 134 -7.90 -6.30 -16.12
C GLY A 134 -9.32 -5.77 -15.93
N ALA A 135 -9.59 -4.93 -14.92
CA ALA A 135 -10.88 -4.26 -14.72
C ALA A 135 -11.18 -3.12 -15.72
N GLY A 136 -10.52 -3.12 -16.89
CA GLY A 136 -10.79 -2.26 -18.04
C GLY A 136 -10.37 -0.78 -17.92
N ALA A 137 -10.17 -0.25 -16.71
CA ALA A 137 -9.89 1.17 -16.49
C ALA A 137 -8.50 1.41 -15.88
N PRO A 138 -7.84 2.55 -16.20
CA PRO A 138 -6.55 2.95 -15.62
C PRO A 138 -6.64 3.15 -14.10
N ALA A 139 -5.52 3.04 -13.40
CA ALA A 139 -5.47 3.25 -11.95
C ALA A 139 -5.94 4.66 -11.55
N GLU A 140 -5.78 5.64 -12.43
CA GLU A 140 -6.29 7.00 -12.22
C GLU A 140 -7.82 7.09 -12.11
N SER A 141 -8.55 6.19 -12.78
CA SER A 141 -10.02 6.16 -12.72
C SER A 141 -10.53 5.84 -11.32
N PHE A 142 -9.81 4.98 -10.59
CA PHE A 142 -10.05 4.73 -9.17
C PHE A 142 -9.94 6.04 -8.40
N LEU A 143 -8.82 6.77 -8.56
CA LEU A 143 -8.52 7.98 -7.81
C LEU A 143 -9.53 9.10 -8.10
N ALA A 144 -9.99 9.23 -9.35
CA ALA A 144 -11.00 10.20 -9.73
C ALA A 144 -12.32 9.97 -8.99
N SER A 145 -12.86 8.74 -9.06
CA SER A 145 -14.11 8.35 -8.38
C SER A 145 -13.99 8.37 -6.86
N TRP A 146 -12.88 7.88 -6.34
CA TRP A 146 -12.56 7.86 -4.91
C TRP A 146 -12.56 9.28 -4.32
N ARG A 147 -11.94 10.23 -5.02
CA ARG A 147 -11.82 11.62 -4.58
C ARG A 147 -13.14 12.36 -4.49
N LEU A 148 -14.16 11.97 -5.26
CA LEU A 148 -15.50 12.54 -5.16
C LEU A 148 -16.12 12.34 -3.77
N LEU A 149 -15.74 11.25 -3.09
CA LEU A 149 -16.28 10.88 -1.78
C LEU A 149 -15.30 11.16 -0.64
N MET A 150 -14.04 10.72 -0.81
CA MET A 150 -13.01 10.83 0.22
C MET A 150 -12.37 12.21 0.29
N GLY A 151 -12.57 13.03 -0.76
CA GLY A 151 -12.10 14.39 -0.83
C GLY A 151 -10.60 14.55 -1.09
N PRO A 152 -10.16 15.80 -1.34
CA PRO A 152 -8.79 16.09 -1.77
C PRO A 152 -7.74 15.97 -0.65
N LYS A 153 -8.17 15.82 0.61
CA LYS A 153 -7.27 15.75 1.78
C LYS A 153 -6.88 14.31 2.14
N MET A 154 -7.53 13.32 1.55
CA MET A 154 -7.16 11.92 1.66
C MET A 154 -6.05 11.61 0.64
N ARG A 155 -4.81 11.50 1.12
CA ARG A 155 -3.69 11.07 0.27
C ARG A 155 -3.91 9.60 -0.06
N THR A 156 -3.90 9.23 -1.33
CA THR A 156 -4.30 7.88 -1.74
C THR A 156 -3.29 7.29 -2.70
N VAL A 157 -2.95 6.01 -2.50
CA VAL A 157 -2.18 5.21 -3.45
C VAL A 157 -3.06 4.07 -3.94
N CYS A 158 -3.13 3.91 -5.25
CA CYS A 158 -3.86 2.86 -5.94
C CYS A 158 -2.86 1.96 -6.65
N SER A 159 -2.76 0.71 -6.21
CA SER A 159 -1.91 -0.32 -6.78
C SER A 159 -2.78 -1.29 -7.57
N VAL A 160 -2.57 -1.36 -8.89
CA VAL A 160 -3.15 -2.41 -9.74
C VAL A 160 -2.23 -3.61 -9.66
N LEU A 161 -2.69 -4.67 -9.00
CA LEU A 161 -1.89 -5.85 -8.70
C LEU A 161 -1.48 -6.61 -9.96
N SER A 162 -0.39 -7.37 -9.87
CA SER A 162 0.05 -8.23 -10.98
C SER A 162 -0.72 -9.56 -11.06
N THR A 163 -1.56 -9.86 -10.08
CA THR A 163 -2.41 -11.06 -10.03
C THR A 163 -3.86 -10.70 -9.70
N PRO A 164 -4.86 -11.50 -10.11
CA PRO A 164 -6.27 -11.17 -9.92
C PRO A 164 -6.79 -11.28 -8.47
N ALA A 165 -5.97 -11.77 -7.53
CA ALA A 165 -6.38 -12.00 -6.16
C ALA A 165 -6.39 -10.71 -5.34
N VAL A 166 -7.58 -10.34 -4.86
CA VAL A 166 -7.81 -9.17 -3.99
C VAL A 166 -8.40 -9.68 -2.67
N TYR A 167 -7.88 -9.16 -1.55
CA TYR A 167 -8.22 -9.65 -0.22
C TYR A 167 -9.12 -8.66 0.52
N GLY A 168 -10.22 -9.15 1.10
CA GLY A 168 -11.07 -8.38 1.99
C GLY A 168 -12.45 -9.01 2.12
N ALA A 169 -13.35 -8.34 2.83
CA ALA A 169 -14.73 -8.80 2.98
C ALA A 169 -15.64 -8.16 1.92
N SER A 170 -16.22 -8.97 1.05
CA SER A 170 -17.23 -8.56 0.07
C SER A 170 -18.23 -9.69 -0.19
N GLN A 171 -19.47 -9.36 -0.55
CA GLN A 171 -20.48 -10.37 -0.89
C GLN A 171 -20.34 -10.91 -2.32
N ALA A 172 -19.69 -10.15 -3.19
CA ALA A 172 -19.36 -10.52 -4.55
C ALA A 172 -17.84 -10.55 -4.72
N GLU A 173 -17.35 -11.07 -5.84
CA GLU A 173 -15.92 -11.11 -6.11
C GLU A 173 -15.35 -9.68 -6.20
N PRO A 174 -14.44 -9.27 -5.30
CA PRO A 174 -14.03 -7.88 -5.22
C PRO A 174 -13.08 -7.50 -6.35
N ILE A 175 -13.29 -6.31 -6.92
CA ILE A 175 -12.34 -5.67 -7.85
C ILE A 175 -11.33 -4.85 -7.05
N VAL A 176 -11.76 -4.24 -5.95
CA VAL A 176 -10.91 -3.40 -5.10
C VAL A 176 -10.96 -3.89 -3.67
N SER A 177 -9.81 -3.83 -3.00
CA SER A 177 -9.71 -3.80 -1.55
C SER A 177 -9.01 -2.52 -1.12
N ALA A 178 -9.64 -1.75 -0.25
CA ALA A 178 -9.14 -0.46 0.19
C ALA A 178 -9.06 -0.39 1.71
N ALA A 179 -8.03 0.29 2.19
CA ALA A 179 -7.79 0.65 3.57
C ALA A 179 -7.64 2.17 3.67
N CYS A 180 -8.25 2.77 4.70
CA CYS A 180 -8.11 4.18 5.03
C CYS A 180 -7.71 4.35 6.47
N LEU A 181 -6.61 5.06 6.69
CA LEU A 181 -6.23 5.58 7.99
C LEU A 181 -6.63 7.05 8.04
N GLU A 182 -7.75 7.36 8.69
CA GLU A 182 -8.07 8.72 9.12
C GLU A 182 -7.26 9.01 10.37
N ALA A 183 -6.39 10.00 10.28
CA ALA A 183 -5.72 10.46 11.46
C ALA A 183 -5.26 11.90 11.29
N PRO A 184 -5.02 12.64 12.38
CA PRO A 184 -4.39 13.95 12.30
C PRO A 184 -2.92 13.92 11.79
N TYR A 185 -2.46 12.83 11.16
CA TYR A 185 -1.05 12.43 11.17
C TYR A 185 -0.25 12.70 9.91
N SER A 186 1.05 12.73 10.17
CA SER A 186 2.20 12.81 9.30
C SER A 186 2.29 11.59 8.42
N THR A 187 1.63 11.70 7.27
CA THR A 187 1.86 10.81 6.14
C THR A 187 2.53 11.61 5.02
N GLY A 188 3.43 10.96 4.29
CA GLY A 188 4.14 11.57 3.18
C GLY A 188 3.98 10.73 1.94
N LEU A 189 3.73 11.37 0.80
CA LEU A 189 3.73 10.71 -0.51
C LEU A 189 4.84 11.28 -1.38
N GLY A 190 5.70 10.42 -1.90
CA GLY A 190 6.65 10.69 -2.95
C GLY A 190 6.25 9.95 -4.22
N TYR A 191 6.61 10.52 -5.37
CA TYR A 191 6.35 9.92 -6.67
C TYR A 191 7.58 10.07 -7.53
N ALA A 192 8.01 8.97 -8.13
CA ALA A 192 9.02 8.93 -9.17
C ALA A 192 8.30 8.72 -10.50
N GLU A 193 8.56 9.62 -11.45
CA GLU A 193 8.02 9.50 -12.80
C GLU A 193 8.52 8.21 -13.47
N GLY A 194 7.66 7.70 -14.35
CA GLY A 194 7.95 6.58 -15.21
C GLY A 194 8.69 6.99 -16.48
N PHE A 195 8.55 6.19 -17.52
CA PHE A 195 9.17 6.38 -18.83
C PHE A 195 8.20 5.95 -19.94
N GLU A 196 8.50 6.33 -21.18
CA GLU A 196 7.68 5.96 -22.33
C GLU A 196 7.70 4.44 -22.54
N ALA A 197 6.53 3.83 -22.75
CA ALA A 197 6.44 2.40 -22.98
C ALA A 197 7.22 1.98 -24.24
N GLY A 198 8.06 0.95 -24.13
CA GLY A 198 8.92 0.49 -25.23
C GLY A 198 10.26 1.24 -25.34
N SER A 199 10.50 2.27 -24.53
CA SER A 199 11.81 2.91 -24.41
C SER A 199 12.73 2.15 -23.43
N MET A 200 14.05 2.41 -23.52
CA MET A 200 15.04 1.95 -22.55
C MET A 200 15.46 3.14 -21.68
N PRO A 201 14.91 3.29 -20.46
CA PRO A 201 15.24 4.42 -19.59
C PRO A 201 16.66 4.32 -19.03
N ASP A 202 17.26 5.47 -18.69
CA ASP A 202 18.49 5.48 -17.92
C ASP A 202 18.23 5.01 -16.49
N ARG A 203 18.91 3.94 -16.08
CA ARG A 203 18.79 3.35 -14.75
C ARG A 203 19.21 4.31 -13.65
N SER A 204 20.23 5.15 -13.89
CA SER A 204 20.70 6.13 -12.91
C SER A 204 19.62 7.21 -12.68
N ALA A 205 18.98 7.68 -13.75
CA ALA A 205 17.86 8.59 -13.66
C ALA A 205 16.66 7.98 -12.90
N LEU A 206 16.35 6.70 -13.12
CA LEU A 206 15.32 6.02 -12.33
C LEU A 206 15.69 6.03 -10.84
N ILE A 207 16.88 5.57 -10.47
CA ILE A 207 17.34 5.53 -9.07
C ILE A 207 17.28 6.92 -8.43
N GLN A 208 17.73 7.96 -9.14
CA GLN A 208 17.64 9.34 -8.64
C GLN A 208 16.20 9.79 -8.42
N GLY A 209 15.29 9.46 -9.34
CA GLY A 209 13.86 9.71 -9.16
C GLY A 209 13.28 9.05 -7.90
N THR A 210 13.77 7.85 -7.56
CA THR A 210 13.39 7.16 -6.31
C THR A 210 13.96 7.83 -5.06
N VAL A 211 15.19 8.34 -5.11
CA VAL A 211 15.77 9.16 -4.04
C VAL A 211 14.91 10.41 -3.81
N ASP A 212 14.56 11.12 -4.88
CA ASP A 212 13.75 12.32 -4.81
C ASP A 212 12.35 12.03 -4.27
N ALA A 213 11.71 10.95 -4.73
CA ALA A 213 10.44 10.48 -4.20
C ALA A 213 10.54 10.17 -2.69
N THR A 214 11.56 9.43 -2.27
CA THR A 214 11.76 9.05 -0.86
C THR A 214 11.96 10.28 0.03
N ARG A 215 12.86 11.19 -0.36
CA ARG A 215 13.07 12.47 0.33
C ARG A 215 11.79 13.27 0.44
N ALA A 216 11.04 13.35 -0.66
CA ALA A 216 9.81 14.10 -0.70
C ALA A 216 8.71 13.45 0.17
N ALA A 217 8.66 12.12 0.28
CA ALA A 217 7.77 11.43 1.21
C ALA A 217 8.16 11.74 2.66
N VAL A 218 9.42 11.55 3.04
CA VAL A 218 9.89 11.77 4.42
C VAL A 218 9.75 13.25 4.82
N LYS A 219 10.11 14.20 3.95
CA LYS A 219 9.97 15.64 4.23
C LYS A 219 8.54 16.06 4.54
N ARG A 220 7.54 15.39 3.94
CA ARG A 220 6.11 15.68 4.16
C ARG A 220 5.56 15.16 5.49
N LEU A 221 6.38 14.45 6.26
CA LEU A 221 6.11 14.22 7.68
C LEU A 221 6.29 15.49 8.52
N ASP A 222 6.76 16.59 7.93
CA ASP A 222 6.84 17.93 8.53
C ASP A 222 7.58 17.95 9.90
N GLY A 223 8.62 17.11 10.03
CA GLY A 223 9.46 17.00 11.23
C GLY A 223 9.20 15.76 12.10
N ASP A 224 8.09 15.05 11.86
CA ASP A 224 7.80 13.80 12.58
C ASP A 224 8.68 12.65 12.10
N THR A 225 8.98 11.73 13.03
CA THR A 225 9.81 10.55 12.75
C THR A 225 9.02 9.53 11.92
N ALA A 226 9.60 9.10 10.80
CA ALA A 226 9.08 7.98 10.03
C ALA A 226 9.10 6.70 10.88
N ARG A 227 8.03 5.91 10.81
CA ARG A 227 7.87 4.62 11.49
C ARG A 227 7.73 3.47 10.53
N LEU A 228 7.39 3.76 9.27
CA LEU A 228 7.29 2.79 8.19
C LEU A 228 7.43 3.53 6.85
N VAL A 229 8.19 2.93 5.94
CA VAL A 229 8.23 3.33 4.54
C VAL A 229 7.65 2.20 3.70
N LEU A 230 6.63 2.52 2.90
CA LEU A 230 6.05 1.62 1.91
C LEU A 230 6.49 2.03 0.52
N VAL A 231 6.91 1.07 -0.29
CA VAL A 231 7.30 1.28 -1.69
C VAL A 231 6.35 0.50 -2.58
N VAL A 232 5.69 1.19 -3.50
CA VAL A 232 4.80 0.59 -4.49
C VAL A 232 5.41 0.85 -5.84
N GLU A 233 5.93 -0.20 -6.45
CA GLU A 233 6.75 -0.13 -7.67
C GLU A 233 6.04 -0.86 -8.81
N SER A 234 6.09 -0.28 -10.02
CA SER A 234 5.56 -0.99 -11.19
C SER A 234 6.50 -2.08 -11.69
N ASP A 235 5.94 -3.20 -12.16
CA ASP A 235 6.67 -4.32 -12.76
C ASP A 235 7.53 -3.88 -13.96
N ALA A 236 7.09 -2.83 -14.66
CA ALA A 236 7.83 -2.21 -15.76
C ALA A 236 9.15 -1.57 -15.27
N ARG A 237 9.09 -0.83 -14.16
CA ARG A 237 10.26 -0.20 -13.54
C ARG A 237 11.26 -1.25 -13.08
N HIS A 238 10.76 -2.25 -12.37
CA HIS A 238 11.60 -3.33 -11.85
C HIS A 238 12.37 -4.03 -12.96
N ARG A 239 11.70 -4.33 -14.08
CA ARG A 239 12.31 -4.94 -15.26
C ARG A 239 13.32 -4.02 -15.95
N ALA A 240 13.05 -2.73 -16.06
CA ALA A 240 13.96 -1.77 -16.68
C ALA A 240 15.26 -1.60 -15.86
N LEU A 241 15.16 -1.63 -14.54
CA LEU A 241 16.31 -1.62 -13.63
C LEU A 241 17.15 -2.91 -13.76
N GLY A 242 16.49 -4.06 -13.83
CA GLY A 242 17.16 -5.36 -13.93
C GLY A 242 18.14 -5.56 -12.78
N SER A 243 19.43 -5.71 -13.08
CA SER A 243 20.47 -5.87 -12.06
C SER A 243 20.62 -4.67 -11.11
N ALA A 244 20.16 -3.48 -11.51
CA ALA A 244 20.23 -2.26 -10.71
C ALA A 244 19.07 -2.12 -9.70
N ALA A 245 18.13 -3.06 -9.64
CA ALA A 245 17.01 -3.00 -8.69
C ALA A 245 17.49 -3.01 -7.22
N GLY A 246 18.59 -3.71 -6.93
CA GLY A 246 19.23 -3.68 -5.61
C GLY A 246 19.81 -2.31 -5.24
N ASP A 247 20.29 -1.55 -6.23
CA ASP A 247 20.84 -0.21 -6.04
C ASP A 247 19.72 0.78 -5.75
N GLU A 248 18.59 0.70 -6.47
CA GLU A 248 17.40 1.50 -6.19
C GLU A 248 16.91 1.30 -4.75
N TRP A 249 16.81 0.03 -4.34
CA TRP A 249 16.39 -0.30 -2.98
C TRP A 249 17.37 0.20 -1.91
N THR A 250 18.67 0.14 -2.21
CA THR A 250 19.71 0.70 -1.34
C THR A 250 19.61 2.22 -1.25
N ALA A 251 19.31 2.89 -2.36
CA ALA A 251 19.12 4.33 -2.40
C ALA A 251 17.95 4.78 -1.51
N ILE A 252 16.82 4.06 -1.52
CA ILE A 252 15.70 4.31 -0.59
C ILE A 252 16.15 4.22 0.86
N LYS A 253 16.88 3.14 1.21
CA LYS A 253 17.35 2.90 2.58
C LYS A 253 18.31 3.98 3.08
N ASN A 254 19.11 4.56 2.19
CA ASN A 254 20.04 5.64 2.55
C ASN A 254 19.34 6.96 2.89
N GLU A 255 18.08 7.12 2.48
CA GLU A 255 17.27 8.32 2.73
C GLU A 255 16.37 8.20 3.97
N VAL A 256 16.42 7.07 4.68
CA VAL A 256 15.59 6.78 5.88
C VAL A 256 16.48 6.32 7.04
N ASP A 257 16.05 6.57 8.29
CA ASP A 257 16.75 6.05 9.47
C ASP A 257 16.80 4.51 9.39
N ALA A 258 17.96 3.91 9.68
CA ALA A 258 18.21 2.49 9.52
C ALA A 258 17.27 1.57 10.34
N ARG A 259 16.61 2.10 11.37
CA ARG A 259 15.64 1.37 12.19
C ARG A 259 14.23 1.40 11.61
N VAL A 260 13.98 2.26 10.62
CA VAL A 260 12.66 2.38 9.98
C VAL A 260 12.48 1.20 9.03
N PRO A 261 11.47 0.34 9.26
CA PRO A 261 11.18 -0.73 8.33
C PRO A 261 10.80 -0.14 6.96
N CYS A 262 11.50 -0.60 5.93
CA CYS A 262 11.18 -0.33 4.53
C CYS A 262 10.71 -1.64 3.89
N VAL A 263 9.48 -1.64 3.39
CA VAL A 263 8.85 -2.79 2.74
C VAL A 263 8.02 -2.30 1.56
N GLY A 264 7.66 -3.18 0.65
CA GLY A 264 6.90 -2.78 -0.51
C GLY A 264 6.40 -3.96 -1.32
N TRP A 265 5.86 -3.65 -2.47
CA TRP A 265 5.42 -4.65 -3.42
C TRP A 265 5.49 -4.14 -4.85
N LEU A 266 5.66 -5.08 -5.76
CA LEU A 266 5.48 -4.83 -7.17
C LEU A 266 3.99 -4.76 -7.50
N CYS A 267 3.65 -4.14 -8.62
CA CYS A 267 2.31 -4.06 -9.15
C CYS A 267 2.37 -3.81 -10.66
N GLN A 268 1.29 -4.07 -11.39
CA GLN A 268 1.25 -3.79 -12.82
C GLN A 268 1.34 -2.28 -13.09
N ALA A 269 0.58 -1.49 -12.33
CA ALA A 269 0.54 -0.04 -12.40
C ALA A 269 0.26 0.54 -11.02
N VAL A 270 0.83 1.71 -10.74
CA VAL A 270 0.55 2.47 -9.53
C VAL A 270 0.16 3.89 -9.89
N ALA A 271 -0.87 4.40 -9.23
CA ALA A 271 -1.21 5.80 -9.24
C ALA A 271 -1.33 6.34 -7.82
N ALA A 272 -1.03 7.62 -7.63
CA ALA A 272 -1.19 8.27 -6.34
C ALA A 272 -1.77 9.67 -6.47
N TYR A 273 -2.45 10.13 -5.42
CA TYR A 273 -2.97 11.48 -5.33
C TYR A 273 -2.71 12.05 -3.94
N GLY A 274 -2.20 13.28 -3.88
CA GLY A 274 -1.98 13.97 -2.62
C GLY A 274 -1.21 15.29 -2.76
N ARG A 275 -0.69 15.81 -1.65
CA ARG A 275 0.07 17.07 -1.62
C ARG A 275 1.29 16.98 -2.54
N GLY A 276 1.26 17.68 -3.67
CA GLY A 276 2.36 17.68 -4.65
C GLY A 276 2.53 16.37 -5.42
N VAL A 277 1.51 15.51 -5.43
CA VAL A 277 1.45 14.29 -6.25
C VAL A 277 0.11 14.31 -6.97
N ARG A 278 0.14 14.30 -8.30
CA ARG A 278 -1.07 14.23 -9.13
C ARG A 278 -1.35 12.77 -9.49
N PRO A 279 -2.63 12.41 -9.76
CA PRO A 279 -2.95 11.09 -10.29
C PRO A 279 -2.11 10.90 -11.55
N ALA A 280 -1.29 9.87 -11.55
CA ALA A 280 -0.39 9.52 -12.64
C ALA A 280 -0.23 8.00 -12.61
N ASP A 281 -0.60 7.30 -13.67
CA ASP A 281 -0.39 5.86 -13.83
C ASP A 281 0.70 5.53 -14.87
N ALA A 282 1.69 6.41 -14.97
CA ALA A 282 2.76 6.30 -15.95
C ALA A 282 3.47 4.93 -15.88
N HIS A 283 3.78 4.40 -17.06
CA HIS A 283 4.54 3.16 -17.18
C HIS A 283 5.92 3.29 -16.52
N GLY A 284 6.28 2.39 -15.60
CA GLY A 284 7.57 2.49 -14.90
C GLY A 284 7.58 3.40 -13.68
N SER A 285 6.41 3.85 -13.21
CA SER A 285 6.28 4.68 -12.01
C SER A 285 6.60 3.92 -10.71
N LEU A 286 6.91 4.71 -9.68
CA LEU A 286 7.08 4.26 -8.30
C LEU A 286 6.50 5.30 -7.33
N VAL A 287 5.84 4.82 -6.29
CA VAL A 287 5.29 5.65 -5.20
C VAL A 287 5.94 5.24 -3.89
N VAL A 288 6.42 6.22 -3.14
CA VAL A 288 6.90 6.04 -1.76
C VAL A 288 5.91 6.64 -0.79
N VAL A 289 5.51 5.87 0.21
CA VAL A 289 4.67 6.33 1.31
C VAL A 289 5.49 6.31 2.59
N ALA A 290 5.60 7.45 3.26
CA ALA A 290 6.13 7.54 4.61
C ALA A 290 4.97 7.63 5.61
N LEU A 291 5.01 6.81 6.65
CA LEU A 291 4.05 6.83 7.76
C LEU A 291 4.79 7.18 9.04
N GLY A 292 4.40 8.27 9.69
CA GLY A 292 4.91 8.70 10.99
C GLY A 292 3.98 8.34 12.15
N ASP A 293 4.43 8.67 13.36
CA ASP A 293 3.57 8.63 14.55
C ASP A 293 2.54 9.77 14.54
N ALA A 294 1.61 9.66 15.47
CA ALA A 294 0.83 10.78 15.92
C ALA A 294 1.71 11.95 16.39
N PRO A 295 1.46 13.20 15.97
CA PRO A 295 2.03 14.36 16.64
C PRO A 295 1.64 14.28 18.13
N ARG A 296 2.65 14.30 19.01
CA ARG A 296 2.42 14.47 20.44
C ARG A 296 1.96 15.91 20.64
N ARG A 297 0.69 16.10 21.00
CA ARG A 297 0.16 17.42 21.36
C ARG A 297 0.79 17.93 22.64
#